data_AF-A0A2Z2KKT9-F1
#
_entry.id   AF-A0A2Z2KKT9-F1
#
_cell.length_a   1.000
_cell.length_b   1.000
_cell.length_c   1.000
_cell.angle_alpha   90.00
_cell.angle_beta   90.00
_cell.angle_gamma   90.00
#
_symmetry.space_group_name_H-M   'P 1'
#
loop_
_entity.id
_entity.type
_entity.pdbx_description
1 polymer ?
#
loop_
_entity_poly.entity_id
_entity_poly.type
_entity_poly.pdbx_seq_one_letter_code
_entity_poly.pdbx_strand_id
1 'polypeptide(L)' 'MEQVVFIISILSLAVALILFIGRVLTSGLGKAFEMKSKSTKYMLSSFFLYIISFALYILISNS' A
#
# COMPACT_ATOMS: atom_id res chain seq x y z
N MET A 1 9.35 6.17 -18.84
CA MET A 1 9.62 5.88 -17.41
C MET A 1 8.37 6.04 -16.56
N GLU A 2 7.58 7.09 -16.77
CA GLU A 2 6.30 7.34 -16.09
C GLU A 2 5.34 6.16 -16.02
N GLN A 3 5.02 5.50 -17.14
CA GLN A 3 4.08 4.37 -17.16
C GLN A 3 4.52 3.20 -16.26
N VAL A 4 5.82 2.92 -16.18
CA VAL A 4 6.35 1.83 -15.34
C VAL A 4 6.20 2.19 -13.86
N VAL A 5 6.53 3.42 -13.47
CA VAL A 5 6.39 3.90 -12.08
C VAL A 5 4.91 3.96 -11.67
N PHE A 6 4.02 4.32 -12.59
CA PHE A 6 2.57 4.29 -12.38
C PHE A 6 2.05 2.87 -12.12
N ILE A 7 2.44 1.90 -12.95
CA ILE A 7 2.04 0.49 -12.80
C ILE A 7 2.54 -0.08 -11.46
N ILE A 8 3.79 0.20 -11.08
CA ILE A 8 4.36 -0.23 -9.80
C ILE A 8 3.58 0.37 -8.63
N SER A 9 3.18 1.64 -8.73
CA SER A 9 2.39 2.31 -7.70
C SER A 9 1.02 1.65 -7.55
N ILE A 10 0.29 1.40 -8.65
CA ILE A 10 -1.01 0.73 -8.59
C ILE A 10 -0.90 -0.70 -8.05
N LEU A 11 0.12 -1.46 -8.44
CA LEU A 11 0.35 -2.81 -7.92
C LEU A 11 0.62 -2.79 -6.41
N SER A 12 1.43 -1.83 -5.94
CA SER A 12 1.70 -1.66 -4.51
C SER A 12 0.44 -1.34 -3.71
N LEU A 13 -0.42 -0.47 -4.26
CA LEU A 13 -1.72 -0.15 -3.67
C LEU A 13 -2.67 -1.36 -3.64
N ALA A 14 -2.72 -2.13 -4.74
CA ALA A 14 -3.55 -3.33 -4.82
C ALA A 14 -3.16 -4.36 -3.76
N VAL A 15 -1.85 -4.58 -3.55
CA VAL A 15 -1.34 -5.49 -2.50
C VAL A 15 -1.71 -4.97 -1.11
N ALA A 16 -1.56 -3.67 -0.86
CA ALA A 16 -1.95 -3.06 0.42
C ALA A 16 -3.46 -3.22 0.70
N LEU A 17 -4.31 -3.04 -0.32
CA LEU A 17 -5.76 -3.24 -0.23
C LEU A 17 -6.15 -4.69 0.02
N ILE A 18 -5.53 -5.65 -0.68
CA ILE A 18 -5.81 -7.08 -0.47
C ILE A 18 -5.45 -7.49 0.96
N LEU A 19 -4.28 -7.05 1.46
CA LEU A 19 -3.88 -7.30 2.84
C LEU A 19 -4.80 -6.62 3.85
N PHE A 20 -5.26 -5.40 3.57
CA PHE A 20 -6.22 -4.69 4.42
C PHE A 20 -7.57 -5.41 4.46
N ILE A 21 -8.16 -5.71 3.30
CA ILE A 21 -9.46 -6.37 3.18
C ILE A 21 -9.41 -7.76 3.80
N GLY A 22 -8.39 -8.57 3.48
CA GLY A 22 -8.23 -9.90 4.05
C GLY A 22 -8.16 -9.87 5.58
N ARG A 23 -7.55 -8.82 6.14
CA ARG A 23 -7.40 -8.63 7.59
C ARG A 23 -8.65 -8.08 8.26
N VAL A 24 -9.39 -7.21 7.58
CA VAL A 24 -10.73 -6.78 8.00
C VAL A 24 -11.69 -7.97 8.03
N LEU A 25 -11.64 -8.86 7.03
CA LEU A 25 -12.46 -10.07 6.96
C LEU A 25 -12.12 -11.09 8.07
N THR A 26 -10.83 -11.27 8.39
CA THR A 26 -10.42 -12.26 9.40
C THR A 26 -10.47 -11.75 10.83
N SER A 27 -10.19 -10.46 11.07
CA SER A 27 -10.01 -9.92 12.43
C SER A 27 -10.99 -8.81 12.79
N GLY A 28 -11.82 -8.36 11.85
CA GLY A 28 -12.71 -7.21 12.00
C GLY A 28 -11.98 -5.86 11.92
N LEU A 29 -12.74 -4.78 11.73
CA LEU A 29 -12.19 -3.42 11.59
C LEU A 29 -11.36 -2.97 12.80
N GLY A 30 -11.80 -3.34 14.03
CA GLY A 30 -11.14 -2.90 15.27
C GLY A 30 -9.70 -3.43 15.43
N LYS A 31 -9.40 -4.61 14.89
CA LYS A 31 -8.06 -5.22 14.93
C LYS A 31 -7.25 -5.03 13.65
N ALA A 32 -7.89 -4.53 12.59
CA ALA A 32 -7.23 -4.27 11.31
C ALA A 32 -6.10 -3.23 11.44
N PHE A 33 -6.25 -2.24 12.32
CA PHE A 33 -5.24 -1.20 12.60
C PHE A 33 -4.32 -1.52 13.77
N GLU A 34 -4.49 -2.67 14.42
CA GLU A 34 -3.70 -3.01 15.60
C GLU A 34 -2.24 -3.30 15.19
N MET A 35 -1.32 -2.36 15.48
CA MET A 35 0.10 -2.41 15.08
C MET A 35 0.90 -3.60 15.64
N LYS A 36 0.32 -4.36 16.57
CA LYS A 36 0.96 -5.48 17.24
C LYS A 36 1.09 -6.72 16.33
N SER A 37 0.30 -6.84 15.27
CA SER A 37 0.38 -7.98 14.35
C SER A 37 1.43 -7.79 13.25
N LYS A 38 2.16 -8.85 12.90
CA LYS A 38 3.10 -8.87 11.77
C LYS A 38 2.43 -8.45 10.45
N SER A 39 1.18 -8.88 10.23
CA SER A 39 0.44 -8.56 9.00
C SER A 39 0.08 -7.07 8.88
N THR A 40 -0.14 -6.35 9.99
CA THR A 40 -0.32 -4.89 10.00
C THR A 40 0.93 -4.19 9.52
N LYS A 41 2.10 -4.66 9.96
CA LYS A 41 3.39 -4.08 9.57
C LYS A 41 3.64 -4.27 8.08
N TYR A 42 3.34 -5.44 7.52
CA TYR A 42 3.46 -5.67 6.07
C TYR A 42 2.49 -4.78 5.28
N MET A 43 1.24 -4.68 5.72
CA MET A 43 0.24 -3.81 5.10
C MET A 43 0.66 -2.32 5.11
N LEU A 44 1.08 -1.81 6.28
CA LEU A 44 1.59 -0.44 6.42
C LEU A 44 2.86 -0.21 5.60
N SER A 45 3.78 -1.17 5.59
CA SER A 45 5.01 -1.10 4.80
C SER A 45 4.70 -1.01 3.30
N SER A 46 3.83 -1.88 2.79
CA SER A 46 3.38 -1.82 1.39
C SER A 46 2.65 -0.51 1.08
N PHE A 47 1.86 0.02 2.02
CA PHE A 47 1.18 1.30 1.85
C PHE A 47 2.17 2.48 1.81
N PHE A 48 3.21 2.47 2.63
CA PHE A 48 4.29 3.46 2.57
C PHE A 48 5.08 3.38 1.26
N LEU A 49 5.36 2.16 0.79
CA LEU A 49 6.01 1.92 -0.50
C LEU A 49 5.19 2.47 -1.67
N TYR A 50 3.86 2.31 -1.61
CA TYR A 50 2.93 2.94 -2.54
C TYR A 50 3.04 4.47 -2.50
N ILE A 51 2.96 5.10 -1.32
CA ILE A 51 3.02 6.56 -1.18
C ILE A 51 4.32 7.11 -1.78
N ILE A 52 5.46 6.49 -1.49
CA ILE A 52 6.77 6.92 -1.99
C ILE A 52 6.85 6.75 -3.52
N SER A 53 6.43 5.60 -4.05
CA SER A 53 6.44 5.34 -5.50
C SER A 53 5.52 6.31 -6.25
N PHE A 54 4.35 6.61 -5.67
CA PHE A 54 3.38 7.53 -6.27
C PHE A 54 3.83 8.99 -6.19
N ALA A 55 4.48 9.39 -5.09
CA ALA A 55 5.10 10.71 -4.97
C ALA A 55 6.21 10.90 -6.01
N LEU A 56 7.06 9.89 -6.23
CA LEU A 56 8.08 9.92 -7.28
C LEU A 56 7.45 9.96 -8.68
N TYR A 57 6.36 9.23 -8.92
CA TYR A 57 5.62 9.31 -10.18
C TYR A 57 5.12 10.73 -10.45
N ILE A 58 4.48 11.38 -9.46
CA ILE A 58 3.99 12.76 -9.60
C ILE A 58 5.15 13.71 -9.89
N LEU A 59 6.27 13.57 -9.18
CA LEU A 59 7.42 14.45 -9.33
C LEU A 59 8.09 14.31 -10.71
N ILE A 60 8.18 13.08 -11.22
CA ILE A 60 8.69 12.79 -12.57
C ILE A 60 7.70 13.25 -13.65
N SER A 61 6.40 13.03 -13.45
CA SER A 61 5.35 13.37 -14.41
C SER A 61 5.05 14.86 -14.52
N ASN A 62 5.43 15.64 -13.50
CA ASN A 62 5.23 17.09 -13.44
C ASN A 62 6.52 17.88 -13.75
N SER A 63 7.58 17.20 -14.20
CA SER A 63 8.85 17.80 -14.61
C SER A 63 9.05 17.70 -16.12
#